data_AF-A0A183UPF3-F1
#
_entry.id   AF-A0A183UPF3-F1
#
_cell.length_a   1.000
_cell.length_b   1.000
_cell.length_c   1.000
_cell.angle_alpha   90.00
_cell.angle_beta   90.00
_cell.angle_gamma   90.00
#
_symmetry.space_group_name_H-M   'P 1'
#
loop_
_entity.id
_entity.type
_entity.pdbx_description
1 polymer ?
#
loop_
_entity_poly.entity_id
_entity_poly.type
_entity_poly.pdbx_seq_one_letter_code
_entity_poly.pdbx_strand_id
1 'polypeptide(L)'
;MALSPAIRSAIVTQHNQLRSSLAKGLEPTVRGENAPSGKNIYKLSYDCKLEAQAQKWSNECTFQHSNIALRNASENLFWAWGNDISAVTTIPKAISWWWNELSLIGISDPQNRLTFDVFRSGVGHFTAVWMLPFF
;
A
#
# COMPACT_ATOMS: atom_id res chain seq x y z
N MET A 1 14.41 -15.11 -0.02
CA MET A 1 14.67 -15.14 -1.48
C MET A 1 14.69 -13.70 -1.95
N ALA A 2 15.68 -13.27 -2.74
CA ALA A 2 15.72 -11.88 -3.23
C ALA A 2 14.75 -11.71 -4.40
N LEU A 3 14.01 -10.60 -4.47
CA LEU A 3 13.13 -10.33 -5.61
C LEU A 3 13.95 -10.14 -6.89
N SER A 4 13.36 -10.44 -8.06
CA SER A 4 14.02 -10.14 -9.34
C SER A 4 13.88 -8.65 -9.68
N PRO A 5 14.79 -8.07 -10.48
CA PRO A 5 14.66 -6.68 -10.93
C PRO A 5 13.32 -6.38 -11.61
N ALA A 6 12.76 -7.34 -12.36
CA ALA A 6 11.46 -7.23 -13.00
C ALA A 6 10.33 -7.08 -11.96
N ILE A 7 10.35 -7.87 -10.89
CA ILE A 7 9.36 -7.77 -9.80
C ILE A 7 9.49 -6.42 -9.07
N ARG A 8 10.71 -5.98 -8.76
CA ARG A 8 10.94 -4.66 -8.14
C ARG A 8 10.38 -3.52 -8.98
N SER A 9 10.61 -3.57 -10.29
CA SER A 9 10.08 -2.59 -11.24
C SER A 9 8.55 -2.62 -11.28
N ALA A 10 7.95 -3.81 -11.29
CA ALA A 10 6.50 -3.98 -11.28
C ALA A 10 5.85 -3.39 -10.02
N ILE A 11 6.45 -3.63 -8.84
CA ILE A 11 5.99 -3.06 -7.56
C ILE A 11 5.89 -1.54 -7.65
N VAL A 12 6.99 -0.87 -7.99
CA VAL A 12 7.04 0.61 -8.00
C VAL A 12 6.22 1.18 -9.14
N THR A 13 6.11 0.48 -10.27
CA THR A 13 5.24 0.88 -11.37
C THR A 13 3.78 0.87 -10.94
N GLN A 14 3.31 -0.22 -10.33
CA GLN A 14 1.91 -0.33 -9.89
C GLN A 14 1.57 0.72 -8.82
N HIS A 15 2.42 0.89 -7.80
CA HIS A 15 2.21 1.93 -6.79
C HIS A 15 2.12 3.32 -7.43
N ASN A 16 3.03 3.66 -8.34
CA ASN A 16 3.03 4.97 -8.99
C ASN A 16 1.86 5.18 -9.95
N GLN A 17 1.36 4.13 -10.61
CA GLN A 17 0.16 4.20 -11.43
C GLN A 17 -1.06 4.57 -10.58
N LEU A 18 -1.26 3.86 -9.47
CA LEU A 18 -2.34 4.11 -8.51
C LEU A 18 -2.24 5.53 -7.92
N ARG A 19 -1.05 5.91 -7.43
CA ARG A 19 -0.78 7.27 -6.91
C ARG A 19 -1.04 8.36 -7.96
N SER A 20 -0.65 8.13 -9.21
CA SER A 20 -0.92 9.09 -10.29
C SER A 20 -2.40 9.18 -10.64
N SER A 21 -3.13 8.08 -10.58
CA SER A 21 -4.57 8.04 -10.85
C SER A 21 -5.35 8.76 -9.75
N LEU A 22 -4.99 8.53 -8.48
CA LEU A 22 -5.51 9.27 -7.34
C LEU A 22 -5.22 10.78 -7.44
N ALA A 23 -3.98 11.15 -7.80
CA ALA A 23 -3.61 12.56 -7.98
C ALA A 23 -4.51 13.28 -9.01
N LYS A 24 -4.98 12.55 -10.03
CA LYS A 24 -5.86 13.06 -11.08
C LYS A 24 -7.34 13.01 -10.72
N GLY A 25 -7.72 12.48 -9.55
CA GLY A 25 -9.11 12.31 -9.14
C GLY A 25 -9.86 11.25 -9.95
N LEU A 26 -9.17 10.17 -10.31
CA LEU A 26 -9.73 9.09 -11.14
C LEU A 26 -10.10 7.83 -10.35
N GLU A 27 -9.85 7.83 -9.04
CA GLU A 27 -10.04 6.65 -8.20
C GLU A 27 -11.44 6.61 -7.59
N PRO A 28 -12.23 5.54 -7.80
CA PRO A 28 -13.57 5.44 -7.28
C PRO A 28 -13.57 5.24 -5.75
N THR A 29 -14.58 5.80 -5.10
CA THR A 29 -14.86 5.61 -3.67
C THR A 29 -16.10 4.76 -3.46
N VAL A 30 -16.30 4.32 -2.22
CA VAL A 30 -17.52 3.60 -1.78
C VAL A 30 -18.83 4.35 -2.08
N ARG A 31 -18.78 5.67 -2.28
CA ARG A 31 -19.95 6.52 -2.54
C ARG A 31 -20.36 6.56 -4.03
N GLY A 32 -19.64 5.85 -4.90
CA GLY A 32 -19.89 5.87 -6.35
C GLY A 32 -19.35 7.11 -7.06
N GLU A 33 -18.63 7.97 -6.34
CA GLU A 33 -17.93 9.15 -6.85
C GLU A 33 -16.41 8.92 -6.78
N ASN A 34 -15.64 9.69 -7.55
CA ASN A 34 -14.18 9.63 -7.47
C ASN A 34 -13.64 10.43 -6.29
N ALA A 35 -12.51 9.97 -5.75
CA ALA A 35 -11.74 10.71 -4.77
C ALA A 35 -11.29 12.07 -5.37
N PRO A 36 -11.18 13.13 -4.55
CA PRO A 36 -10.72 14.42 -5.02
C PRO A 36 -9.30 14.33 -5.58
N SER A 37 -8.99 15.17 -6.56
CA SER A 37 -7.63 15.29 -7.08
C SER A 37 -6.67 15.79 -5.99
N GLY A 38 -5.41 15.38 -6.11
CA GLY A 38 -4.37 15.65 -5.13
C GLY A 38 -3.18 16.38 -5.74
N LYS A 39 -2.55 17.26 -4.95
CA LYS A 39 -1.26 17.88 -5.29
C LYS A 39 -0.15 17.33 -4.38
N ASN A 40 1.10 17.44 -4.83
CA ASN A 40 2.28 16.97 -4.10
C ASN A 40 2.28 15.45 -3.79
N ILE A 41 1.67 14.64 -4.65
CA ILE A 41 1.78 13.18 -4.56
C ILE A 41 3.10 12.75 -5.22
N TYR A 42 4.15 12.51 -4.42
CA TYR A 42 5.48 12.19 -4.95
C TYR A 42 5.54 10.81 -5.62
N LYS A 43 6.39 10.71 -6.64
CA LYS A 43 6.72 9.45 -7.32
C LYS A 43 7.65 8.63 -6.43
N LEU A 44 7.32 7.37 -6.18
CA LEU A 44 8.13 6.43 -5.42
C LEU A 44 9.29 5.88 -6.25
N SER A 45 10.42 5.62 -5.59
CA SER A 45 11.54 4.83 -6.08
C SER A 45 11.67 3.54 -5.26
N TYR A 46 12.31 2.52 -5.83
CA TYR A 46 12.58 1.27 -5.11
C TYR A 46 13.78 1.47 -4.17
N ASP A 47 13.69 0.98 -2.94
CA ASP A 47 14.80 0.97 -1.98
C ASP A 47 15.11 -0.46 -1.53
N CYS A 48 16.31 -0.94 -1.87
CA CYS A 48 16.76 -2.29 -1.52
C CYS A 48 16.94 -2.50 0.00
N LYS A 49 17.15 -1.44 0.78
CA LYS A 49 17.21 -1.54 2.26
C LYS A 49 15.83 -1.83 2.84
N LEU A 50 14.78 -1.17 2.31
CA LEU A 50 13.40 -1.45 2.69
C LEU A 50 12.98 -2.87 2.25
N GLU A 51 13.40 -3.33 1.06
CA GLU A 51 13.21 -4.74 0.64
C GLU A 51 13.86 -5.70 1.62
N ALA A 52 15.11 -5.48 2.01
CA ALA A 52 15.82 -6.36 2.94
C ALA A 52 15.12 -6.44 4.31
N GLN A 53 14.61 -5.32 4.80
CA GLN A 53 13.83 -5.27 6.05
C GLN A 53 12.49 -6.00 5.91
N ALA A 54 11.74 -5.76 4.84
CA ALA A 54 10.47 -6.44 4.57
C ALA A 54 10.67 -7.95 4.39
N GLN A 55 11.72 -8.36 3.68
CA GLN A 55 12.07 -9.77 3.48
C GLN A 55 12.47 -10.43 4.80
N LYS A 56 13.23 -9.73 5.66
CA LYS A 56 13.59 -10.23 6.99
C LYS A 56 12.33 -10.53 7.81
N TRP A 57 11.37 -9.61 7.84
CA TRP A 57 10.11 -9.83 8.55
C TRP A 57 9.25 -10.94 7.92
N SER A 58 9.14 -10.96 6.60
CA SER A 58 8.39 -11.99 5.88
C SER A 58 8.92 -13.41 6.12
N ASN A 59 10.22 -13.57 6.42
CA ASN A 59 10.82 -14.88 6.71
C ASN A 59 10.37 -15.47 8.05
N GLU A 60 9.85 -14.65 8.98
CA GLU A 60 9.31 -15.14 10.26
C GLU A 60 8.00 -15.92 10.07
N CYS A 61 7.37 -15.80 8.89
CA CYS A 61 6.13 -16.50 8.54
C CYS A 61 4.97 -16.24 9.54
N THR A 62 4.97 -15.08 10.20
CA THR A 62 3.90 -14.64 11.10
C THR A 62 3.07 -13.54 10.46
N PHE A 63 1.75 -13.68 10.44
CA PHE A 63 0.85 -12.63 9.93
C PHE A 63 0.51 -11.61 11.02
N GLN A 64 1.50 -10.78 11.36
CA GLN A 64 1.36 -9.66 12.28
C GLN A 64 2.36 -8.56 11.91
N HIS A 65 2.15 -7.33 12.38
CA HIS A 65 3.09 -6.23 12.14
C HIS A 65 4.42 -6.47 12.85
N SER A 66 5.52 -6.06 12.20
CA SER A 66 6.83 -6.03 12.83
C SER A 66 6.82 -5.04 14.00
N ASN A 67 7.67 -5.30 15.00
CA ASN A 67 7.80 -4.41 16.15
C ASN A 67 8.16 -2.99 15.68
N ILE A 68 7.37 -2.01 16.12
CA ILE A 68 7.55 -0.61 15.72
C ILE A 68 8.93 -0.06 16.08
N ALA A 69 9.53 -0.53 17.18
CA ALA A 69 10.88 -0.14 17.60
C ALA A 69 11.98 -0.69 16.68
N LEU A 70 11.66 -1.70 15.86
CA LEU A 70 12.59 -2.36 14.95
C LEU A 70 12.39 -1.93 13.48
N ARG A 71 11.44 -1.02 13.20
CA ARG A 71 11.16 -0.51 11.87
C ARG A 71 11.29 1.01 11.78
N ASN A 72 11.89 1.50 10.72
CA ASN A 72 11.99 2.92 10.37
C ASN A 72 11.10 3.30 9.17
N ALA A 73 10.08 2.48 8.88
CA ALA A 73 9.19 2.63 7.73
C ALA A 73 7.76 2.20 8.09
N SER A 74 6.80 2.68 7.30
CA SER A 74 5.43 2.13 7.30
C SER A 74 5.44 0.69 6.75
N GLU A 75 4.42 -0.10 7.10
CA GLU A 75 4.35 -1.52 6.75
C GLU A 75 2.93 -1.90 6.37
N ASN A 76 2.79 -2.52 5.21
CA ASN A 76 1.57 -3.22 4.81
C ASN A 76 1.85 -4.72 4.77
N LEU A 77 0.86 -5.51 5.19
CA LEU A 77 0.94 -6.97 5.19
C LEU A 77 -0.12 -7.56 4.26
N PHE A 78 0.23 -8.65 3.62
CA PHE A 78 -0.69 -9.43 2.83
C PHE A 78 -0.30 -10.90 2.95
N TRP A 79 -1.29 -11.78 2.97
CA TRP A 79 -1.08 -13.21 2.93
C TRP A 79 -2.04 -13.84 1.92
N ALA A 80 -1.59 -14.93 1.33
CA ALA A 80 -2.39 -15.73 0.40
C ALA A 80 -2.11 -17.21 0.66
N TRP A 81 -3.07 -18.04 0.27
CA TRP A 81 -2.99 -19.49 0.33
C TRP A 81 -3.49 -20.06 -0.99
N GLY A 82 -3.00 -21.25 -1.37
CA GLY A 82 -3.35 -21.93 -2.63
C GLY A 82 -2.14 -22.35 -3.45
N ASN A 83 -2.41 -22.80 -4.68
CA ASN A 83 -1.40 -23.44 -5.53
C ASN A 83 -0.46 -22.46 -6.25
N ASP A 84 -0.90 -21.22 -6.50
CA ASP A 84 -0.08 -20.16 -7.10
C ASP A 84 0.09 -19.01 -6.11
N ILE A 85 1.14 -19.11 -5.32
CA ILE A 85 1.60 -18.11 -4.34
C ILE A 85 2.96 -17.53 -4.73
N SER A 86 3.26 -17.49 -6.04
CA SER A 86 4.52 -16.91 -6.51
C SER A 86 4.56 -15.40 -6.26
N ALA A 87 5.75 -14.83 -6.13
CA ALA A 87 5.91 -13.37 -5.97
C ALA A 87 5.32 -12.61 -7.17
N VAL A 88 5.40 -13.17 -8.38
CA VAL A 88 4.88 -12.59 -9.63
C VAL A 88 3.35 -12.43 -9.58
N THR A 89 2.65 -13.36 -8.93
CA THR A 89 1.18 -13.35 -8.87
C THR A 89 0.63 -12.73 -7.59
N THR A 90 1.33 -12.91 -6.46
CA THR A 90 0.85 -12.51 -5.13
C THR A 90 1.07 -11.03 -4.86
N ILE A 91 2.21 -10.47 -5.28
CA ILE A 91 2.55 -9.07 -5.01
C ILE A 91 1.59 -8.10 -5.71
N PRO A 92 1.25 -8.26 -7.00
CA PRO A 92 0.28 -7.38 -7.64
C PRO A 92 -1.11 -7.46 -7.00
N LYS A 93 -1.52 -8.67 -6.57
CA LYS A 93 -2.77 -8.87 -5.82
C LYS A 93 -2.76 -8.14 -4.49
N ALA A 94 -1.66 -8.21 -3.74
CA ALA A 94 -1.49 -7.51 -2.46
C ALA A 94 -1.68 -5.99 -2.62
N ILE A 95 -0.99 -5.39 -3.60
CA ILE A 95 -1.05 -3.95 -3.87
C ILE A 95 -2.48 -3.53 -4.24
N SER A 96 -3.15 -4.28 -5.12
CA SER A 96 -4.54 -4.02 -5.48
C SER A 96 -5.49 -4.20 -4.30
N TRP A 97 -5.26 -5.18 -3.44
CA TRP A 97 -6.08 -5.42 -2.26
C TRP A 97 -5.98 -4.27 -1.26
N TRP A 98 -4.76 -3.83 -0.95
CA TRP A 98 -4.52 -2.65 -0.11
C TRP A 98 -5.19 -1.40 -0.70
N TRP A 99 -5.10 -1.21 -2.01
CA TRP A 99 -5.67 -0.04 -2.66
C TRP A 99 -7.20 -0.02 -2.66
N ASN A 100 -7.83 -1.18 -2.83
CA ASN A 100 -9.29 -1.33 -2.91
C ASN A 100 -10.02 -0.96 -1.61
N GLU A 101 -9.32 -0.75 -0.49
CA GLU A 101 -9.95 -0.20 0.72
C GLU A 101 -10.64 1.15 0.45
N LEU A 102 -10.12 1.96 -0.50
CA LEU A 102 -10.78 3.22 -0.89
C LEU A 102 -12.17 3.01 -1.49
N SER A 103 -12.32 2.01 -2.37
CA SER A 103 -13.58 1.74 -3.06
C SER A 103 -14.54 0.90 -2.22
N LEU A 104 -14.03 0.10 -1.27
CA LEU A 104 -14.83 -0.78 -0.42
C LEU A 104 -15.26 -0.11 0.90
N ILE A 105 -14.40 0.73 1.48
CA ILE A 105 -14.60 1.32 2.81
C ILE A 105 -14.70 2.85 2.70
N GLY A 106 -13.80 3.47 1.94
CA GLY A 106 -13.74 4.91 1.73
C GLY A 106 -13.15 5.69 2.91
N ILE A 107 -12.74 6.93 2.63
CA ILE A 107 -12.28 7.88 3.66
C ILE A 107 -13.50 8.66 4.17
N SER A 108 -13.83 8.50 5.45
CA SER A 108 -15.03 9.12 6.04
C SER A 108 -14.85 10.61 6.35
N ASP A 109 -13.63 11.07 6.60
CA ASP A 109 -13.34 12.50 6.85
C ASP A 109 -13.32 13.27 5.51
N PRO A 110 -14.21 14.26 5.32
CA PRO A 110 -14.33 14.99 4.06
C PRO A 110 -13.13 15.90 3.75
N GLN A 111 -12.26 16.15 4.73
CA GLN A 111 -11.01 16.89 4.56
C GLN A 111 -9.83 15.95 4.27
N ASN A 112 -10.09 14.65 4.06
CA ASN A 112 -9.11 13.61 3.77
C ASN A 112 -8.01 13.51 4.86
N ARG A 113 -8.40 13.72 6.11
CA ARG A 113 -7.51 13.58 7.27
C ARG A 113 -7.57 12.16 7.80
N LEU A 114 -6.40 11.58 8.08
CA LEU A 114 -6.33 10.30 8.78
C LEU A 114 -6.52 10.52 10.29
N THR A 115 -7.78 10.66 10.72
CA THR A 115 -8.13 10.62 12.14
C THR A 115 -8.06 9.20 12.68
N PHE A 116 -8.09 9.02 14.01
CA PHE A 116 -8.17 7.69 14.61
C PHE A 116 -9.43 6.93 14.17
N ASP A 117 -10.56 7.60 14.01
CA ASP A 117 -11.80 6.97 13.55
C ASP A 117 -11.70 6.51 12.09
N VAL A 118 -11.09 7.33 11.22
CA VAL A 118 -10.78 6.95 9.84
C VAL A 118 -9.81 5.76 9.84
N PHE A 119 -8.74 5.78 10.62
CA PHE A 119 -7.79 4.67 10.66
C PHE A 119 -8.44 3.35 11.11
N ARG A 120 -9.31 3.42 12.14
CA ARG A 120 -10.03 2.26 12.68
C ARG A 120 -11.10 1.70 11.75
N SER A 121 -11.46 2.40 10.67
CA SER A 121 -12.38 1.85 9.66
C SER A 121 -11.74 0.76 8.80
N GLY A 122 -10.41 0.62 8.83
CA GLY A 122 -9.69 -0.40 8.08
C GLY A 122 -9.12 0.10 6.74
N VAL A 123 -8.90 1.41 6.57
CA VAL A 123 -8.26 2.02 5.38
C VAL A 123 -6.75 2.21 5.53
N GLY A 124 -6.13 1.53 6.50
CA GLY A 124 -4.73 1.70 6.86
C GLY A 124 -3.78 1.33 5.72
N HIS A 125 -4.09 0.30 4.92
CA HIS A 125 -3.21 -0.12 3.84
C HIS A 125 -3.28 0.82 2.65
N PHE A 126 -4.49 1.23 2.23
CA PHE A 126 -4.69 2.23 1.18
C PHE A 126 -3.99 3.53 1.54
N THR A 127 -4.23 4.01 2.76
CA THR A 127 -3.62 5.26 3.20
C THR A 127 -2.10 5.15 3.28
N ALA A 128 -1.51 3.99 3.57
CA ALA A 128 -0.05 3.79 3.50
C ALA A 128 0.50 3.73 2.06
N VAL A 129 -0.25 3.22 1.07
CA VAL A 129 0.14 3.25 -0.36
C VAL A 129 0.11 4.69 -0.89
N TRP A 130 -0.85 5.49 -0.42
CA TRP A 130 -1.02 6.90 -0.78
C TRP A 130 -0.08 7.84 -0.01
N MET A 131 0.11 7.63 1.29
CA MET A 131 0.78 8.60 2.14
C MET A 131 2.25 8.77 1.80
N LEU A 132 2.67 10.00 2.00
CA LEU A 132 4.06 10.34 2.20
C LEU A 132 4.34 10.22 3.69
N PRO A 133 5.56 9.85 4.11
CA PRO A 133 5.96 10.04 5.49
C PRO A 133 5.71 11.52 5.82
N PHE A 134 4.84 11.78 6.79
CA PHE A 134 4.58 13.12 7.29
C PHE A 134 5.92 13.77 7.68
N PHE A 135 6.14 14.99 7.20
CA PHE A 135 6.98 15.98 7.88
C PHE A 135 6.12 16.70 8.93
#